data_AF-A0A495I2I7-F1
#
_entry.id   AF-A0A495I2I7-F1
#
_cell.length_a   1.000
_cell.length_b   1.000
_cell.length_c   1.000
_cell.angle_alpha   90.00
_cell.angle_beta   90.00
_cell.angle_gamma   90.00
#
_symmetry.space_group_name_H-M   'P 1'
#
loop_
_entity.id
_entity.type
_entity.pdbx_description
1 polymer ?
#
loop_
_entity_poly.entity_id
_entity_poly.type
_entity_poly.pdbx_seq_one_letter_code
_entity_poly.pdbx_strand_id
1 'polypeptide(L)'
;MTEELIGASAALASLVGLSHWARSVPTRAWGDGTPDRIRAWAIALGTMVLQGVVAVTAAGPTAGVALVIAAWMALGWLLVLAMNLWPQAALRWARRLGALGGAGCVVALGWLLVRG
;
A
#
# COMPACT_ATOMS: atom_id res chain seq x y z
N MET A 1 17.62 3.70 9.56
CA MET A 1 16.91 2.66 8.78
C MET A 1 17.78 2.20 7.62
N THR A 2 17.78 0.90 7.31
CA THR A 2 18.41 0.37 6.08
C THR A 2 17.50 0.59 4.87
N GLU A 3 18.06 0.67 3.67
CA GLU A 3 17.32 0.87 2.41
C GLU A 3 16.26 -0.21 2.18
N GLU A 4 16.57 -1.46 2.51
CA GLU A 4 15.63 -2.58 2.43
C GLU A 4 14.40 -2.39 3.33
N LEU A 5 14.58 -1.82 4.52
CA LEU A 5 13.47 -1.56 5.46
C LEU A 5 12.57 -0.42 4.95
N ILE A 6 13.17 0.58 4.30
CA ILE A 6 12.44 1.67 3.64
C ILE A 6 11.64 1.12 2.45
N GLY A 7 12.26 0.28 1.62
CA GLY A 7 11.61 -0.39 0.50
C GLY A 7 10.48 -1.32 0.95
N ALA A 8 10.67 -2.11 2.01
CA ALA A 8 9.67 -3.02 2.54
C ALA A 8 8.49 -2.28 3.17
N SER A 9 8.74 -1.20 3.92
CA SER A 9 7.66 -0.36 4.48
C SER A 9 6.89 0.35 3.38
N ALA A 10 7.58 0.89 2.37
CA ALA A 10 6.96 1.40 1.15
C ALA A 10 6.10 0.33 0.49
N ALA A 11 6.61 -0.86 0.23
CA ALA A 11 5.83 -1.95 -0.39
C ALA A 11 4.58 -2.30 0.44
N LEU A 12 4.72 -2.46 1.76
CA LEU A 12 3.61 -2.78 2.67
C LEU A 12 2.53 -1.69 2.67
N ALA A 13 2.90 -0.41 2.54
CA ALA A 13 1.92 0.69 2.47
C ALA A 13 0.96 0.57 1.26
N SER A 14 1.35 -0.14 0.18
CA SER A 14 0.45 -0.39 -0.97
C SER A 14 -0.78 -1.19 -0.59
N LEU A 15 -0.69 -2.02 0.46
CA LEU A 15 -1.81 -2.83 0.93
C LEU A 15 -2.98 -1.96 1.41
N VAL A 16 -2.72 -0.75 1.91
CA VAL A 16 -3.78 0.21 2.27
C VAL A 16 -4.52 0.66 1.01
N GLY A 17 -3.77 1.09 -0.02
CA GLY A 17 -4.35 1.54 -1.28
C GLY A 17 -5.11 0.43 -1.99
N LEU A 18 -4.51 -0.77 -2.07
CA LEU A 18 -5.12 -1.95 -2.69
C LEU A 18 -6.39 -2.41 -1.94
N SER A 19 -6.39 -2.41 -0.61
CA SER A 19 -7.57 -2.83 0.19
C SER A 19 -8.67 -1.77 0.27
N HIS A 20 -8.39 -0.51 -0.07
CA HIS A 20 -9.40 0.52 -0.31
C HIS A 20 -9.91 0.45 -1.76
N TRP A 21 -9.02 0.32 -2.74
CA TRP A 21 -9.38 0.17 -4.16
C TRP A 21 -10.24 -1.08 -4.40
N ALA A 22 -9.85 -2.24 -3.87
CA ALA A 22 -10.60 -3.48 -4.03
C ALA A 22 -11.99 -3.42 -3.35
N ARG A 23 -12.14 -2.55 -2.34
CA ARG A 23 -13.44 -2.23 -1.72
C ARG A 23 -14.35 -1.48 -2.67
N SER A 24 -13.80 -0.59 -3.48
CA SER A 24 -14.54 0.24 -4.44
C SER A 24 -15.06 -0.52 -5.66
N VAL A 25 -14.57 -1.75 -5.87
CA VAL A 25 -15.05 -2.64 -6.92
C VAL A 25 -16.15 -3.52 -6.31
N PRO A 26 -17.40 -3.44 -6.79
CA PRO A 26 -18.49 -4.25 -6.27
C PRO A 26 -18.26 -5.71 -6.67
N THR A 27 -17.49 -6.43 -5.87
CA THR A 27 -17.32 -7.88 -5.96
C THR A 27 -18.15 -8.52 -4.87
N ARG A 28 -18.97 -9.50 -5.24
CA ARG A 28 -19.93 -10.21 -4.38
C ARG A 28 -19.31 -10.77 -3.08
N ALA A 29 -17.99 -10.97 -3.06
CA ALA A 29 -17.22 -11.44 -1.91
C ALA A 29 -17.12 -10.44 -0.75
N TRP A 30 -17.45 -9.16 -0.95
CA TRP A 30 -17.24 -8.09 0.03
C TRP A 30 -18.51 -7.71 0.81
N GLY A 31 -19.68 -8.20 0.40
CA GLY A 31 -20.99 -7.88 0.96
C GLY A 31 -21.55 -6.53 0.47
N ASP A 32 -22.87 -6.36 0.57
CA ASP A 32 -23.66 -5.25 0.01
C ASP A 32 -23.49 -3.91 0.74
N GLY A 33 -22.28 -3.57 1.19
CA GLY A 33 -21.96 -2.25 1.68
C GLY A 33 -21.52 -1.38 0.50
N THR A 34 -22.33 -0.42 0.06
CA THR A 34 -21.92 0.58 -0.93
C THR A 34 -20.74 1.38 -0.37
N PRO A 35 -19.51 1.14 -0.84
CA PRO A 35 -18.34 1.85 -0.34
C PRO A 35 -18.31 3.21 -1.03
N ASP A 36 -18.04 4.25 -0.25
CA ASP A 36 -17.77 5.59 -0.78
C ASP A 36 -16.52 5.54 -1.70
N ARG A 37 -16.79 5.41 -3.01
CA ARG A 37 -15.80 5.18 -4.07
C ARG A 37 -14.81 6.34 -4.14
N ILE A 38 -15.26 7.56 -3.88
CA ILE A 38 -14.42 8.76 -3.92
C ILE A 38 -13.39 8.68 -2.79
N ARG A 39 -13.84 8.37 -1.58
CA ARG A 39 -12.95 8.21 -0.42
C ARG A 39 -11.96 7.06 -0.60
N ALA A 40 -12.40 5.94 -1.17
CA ALA A 40 -11.53 4.80 -1.45
C ALA A 40 -10.42 5.15 -2.45
N TRP A 41 -10.76 5.87 -3.52
CA TRP A 41 -9.80 6.36 -4.51
C TRP A 41 -8.85 7.41 -3.95
N ALA A 42 -9.35 8.35 -3.14
CA ALA A 42 -8.52 9.36 -2.49
C ALA A 42 -7.46 8.72 -1.58
N ILE A 43 -7.84 7.68 -0.82
CA ILE A 43 -6.91 6.95 0.04
C ILE A 43 -5.89 6.17 -0.80
N ALA A 44 -6.32 5.50 -1.88
CA ALA A 44 -5.41 4.77 -2.76
C ALA A 44 -4.36 5.70 -3.42
N LEU A 45 -4.81 6.83 -3.96
CA LEU A 45 -3.92 7.85 -4.52
C LEU A 45 -2.99 8.44 -3.46
N GLY A 46 -3.51 8.78 -2.28
CA GLY A 46 -2.70 9.28 -1.17
C GLY A 46 -1.60 8.30 -0.76
N THR A 47 -1.91 7.00 -0.72
CA THR A 47 -0.91 5.96 -0.41
C THR A 47 0.12 5.80 -1.51
N MET A 48 -0.27 5.86 -2.79
CA MET A 48 0.67 5.83 -3.92
C MET A 48 1.64 7.01 -3.88
N VAL A 49 1.13 8.22 -3.62
CA VAL A 49 1.95 9.42 -3.51
C VAL A 49 2.93 9.28 -2.36
N LEU A 50 2.46 8.85 -1.18
CA LEU A 50 3.33 8.64 -0.01
C LEU A 50 4.44 7.62 -0.30
N GLN A 51 4.08 6.46 -0.88
CA GLN A 51 5.05 5.44 -1.28
C GLN A 51 6.05 5.95 -2.30
N GLY A 52 5.58 6.67 -3.32
CA GLY A 52 6.40 7.23 -4.36
C GLY A 52 7.42 8.22 -3.80
N VAL A 53 6.97 9.17 -2.96
CA VAL A 53 7.86 10.12 -2.31
C VAL A 53 8.92 9.42 -1.46
N VAL A 54 8.53 8.45 -0.63
CA VAL A 54 9.47 7.69 0.21
C VAL A 54 10.48 6.89 -0.63
N ALA A 55 10.01 6.18 -1.65
CA ALA A 55 10.86 5.32 -2.46
C ALA A 55 11.81 6.14 -3.36
N VAL A 56 11.33 7.25 -3.93
CA VAL A 56 12.14 8.16 -4.75
C VAL A 56 13.19 8.88 -3.92
N THR A 57 12.83 9.34 -2.72
CA THR A 57 13.78 10.00 -1.80
C THR A 57 14.85 9.03 -1.28
N ALA A 58 14.52 7.75 -1.13
CA ALA A 58 15.46 6.75 -0.61
C ALA A 58 16.37 6.12 -1.69
N ALA A 59 15.83 5.77 -2.86
CA ALA A 59 16.53 4.97 -3.89
C ALA A 59 16.71 5.70 -5.23
N GLY A 60 16.21 6.93 -5.36
CA GLY A 60 16.19 7.68 -6.61
C GLY A 60 14.95 7.40 -7.47
N PRO A 61 14.72 8.23 -8.50
CA PRO A 61 13.45 8.26 -9.23
C PRO A 61 13.12 6.98 -9.99
N THR A 62 14.09 6.39 -10.70
CA THR A 62 13.89 5.16 -11.48
C THR A 62 13.64 3.95 -10.59
N ALA A 63 14.50 3.74 -9.58
CA ALA A 63 14.36 2.63 -8.65
C ALA A 63 13.09 2.74 -7.79
N GLY A 64 12.76 3.96 -7.34
CA GLY A 64 11.57 4.24 -6.56
C GLY A 64 10.28 3.93 -7.33
N VAL A 65 10.16 4.40 -8.57
CA VAL A 65 8.99 4.11 -9.42
C VAL A 65 8.87 2.62 -9.72
N ALA A 66 9.97 1.95 -10.06
CA ALA A 66 9.98 0.51 -10.32
C ALA A 66 9.50 -0.29 -9.10
N LEU A 67 9.93 0.09 -7.89
CA LEU A 67 9.51 -0.54 -6.65
C LEU A 67 8.01 -0.35 -6.37
N VAL A 68 7.47 0.85 -6.59
CA VAL A 68 6.04 1.12 -6.41
C VAL A 68 5.20 0.27 -7.37
N ILE A 69 5.58 0.21 -8.65
CA ILE A 69 4.90 -0.60 -9.66
C ILE A 69 4.96 -2.09 -9.32
N ALA A 70 6.16 -2.59 -8.99
CA ALA A 70 6.38 -3.99 -8.64
C ALA A 70 5.59 -4.38 -7.38
N ALA A 71 5.59 -3.52 -6.35
CA ALA A 71 4.81 -3.75 -5.12
C ALA A 71 3.32 -3.81 -5.41
N TRP A 72 2.79 -2.88 -6.23
CA TRP A 72 1.38 -2.88 -6.61
C TRP A 72 0.98 -4.13 -7.40
N MET A 73 1.82 -4.57 -8.34
CA MET A 73 1.56 -5.79 -9.12
C MET A 73 1.61 -7.05 -8.25
N ALA A 74 2.69 -7.23 -7.49
CA ALA A 74 2.89 -8.42 -6.67
C ALA A 74 1.88 -8.52 -5.52
N LEU A 75 1.69 -7.44 -4.75
CA LEU A 75 0.75 -7.41 -3.62
C LEU A 75 -0.69 -7.32 -4.10
N GLY A 76 -0.96 -6.68 -5.25
CA GLY A 76 -2.28 -6.70 -5.88
C GLY A 76 -2.67 -8.12 -6.29
N TRP A 77 -1.77 -8.85 -6.94
CA TRP A 77 -1.99 -10.24 -7.31
C TRP A 77 -2.18 -11.15 -6.08
N LEU A 78 -1.31 -11.04 -5.08
CA LEU A 78 -1.42 -11.80 -3.83
C LEU A 78 -2.72 -11.50 -3.08
N LEU A 79 -3.14 -10.23 -3.06
CA LEU A 79 -4.41 -9.83 -2.44
C LEU A 79 -5.59 -10.47 -3.15
N VAL A 80 -5.61 -10.48 -4.48
CA VAL A 80 -6.66 -11.16 -5.27
C VAL A 80 -6.67 -12.66 -4.98
N LEU A 81 -5.51 -13.30 -4.91
CA LEU A 81 -5.41 -14.72 -4.59
C LEU A 81 -5.95 -15.00 -3.18
N ALA A 82 -5.53 -14.21 -2.20
CA ALA A 82 -5.94 -14.34 -0.81
C ALA A 82 -7.44 -14.04 -0.63
N MET A 83 -8.02 -13.13 -1.42
CA MET A 83 -9.46 -12.88 -1.45
C MET A 83 -10.27 -14.07 -1.98
N ASN A 84 -9.73 -14.81 -2.94
CA ASN A 84 -10.39 -16.02 -3.46
C ASN A 84 -10.41 -17.17 -2.43
N LEU A 85 -9.39 -17.26 -1.57
CA LEU A 85 -9.30 -18.29 -0.54
C LEU A 85 -10.00 -17.88 0.78
N TRP A 86 -9.73 -16.67 1.29
CA TRP A 86 -10.21 -16.20 2.60
C TRP A 86 -10.54 -14.69 2.61
N PRO A 87 -11.72 -14.29 2.09
CA PRO A 87 -12.05 -12.88 1.88
C PRO A 87 -12.01 -12.04 3.18
N GLN A 88 -12.63 -12.52 4.26
CA GLN A 88 -12.69 -11.78 5.52
C GLN A 88 -11.33 -11.72 6.23
N ALA A 89 -10.54 -12.79 6.18
CA ALA A 89 -9.24 -12.84 6.85
C ALA A 89 -8.20 -11.98 6.12
N ALA A 90 -8.12 -12.10 4.80
CA ALA A 90 -7.17 -11.36 3.99
C ALA A 90 -7.43 -9.84 4.05
N LEU A 91 -8.68 -9.40 4.16
CA LEU A 91 -8.99 -7.97 4.33
C LEU A 91 -8.48 -7.41 5.66
N ARG A 92 -8.65 -8.17 6.75
CA ARG A 92 -8.17 -7.76 8.08
C ARG A 92 -6.64 -7.67 8.11
N TRP A 93 -5.96 -8.66 7.56
CA TRP A 93 -4.49 -8.68 7.51
C TRP A 93 -3.93 -7.63 6.57
N ALA A 94 -4.53 -7.41 5.39
CA ALA A 94 -4.12 -6.35 4.47
C ALA A 94 -4.19 -4.96 5.12
N ARG A 95 -5.25 -4.68 5.90
CA ARG A 95 -5.36 -3.41 6.64
C ARG A 95 -4.29 -3.28 7.73
N ARG A 96 -4.03 -4.33 8.50
CA ARG A 96 -3.02 -4.32 9.58
C ARG A 96 -1.61 -4.12 9.01
N LEU A 97 -1.25 -4.90 8.01
CA LEU A 97 0.05 -4.81 7.33
C LEU A 97 0.22 -3.47 6.60
N GLY A 98 -0.85 -2.99 5.97
CA GLY A 98 -0.85 -1.67 5.34
C GLY A 98 -0.63 -0.53 6.34
N ALA A 99 -1.28 -0.57 7.50
CA ALA A 99 -1.09 0.43 8.56
C ALA A 99 0.34 0.41 9.11
N LEU A 100 0.92 -0.78 9.30
CA LEU A 100 2.33 -0.94 9.69
C LEU A 100 3.27 -0.37 8.63
N GLY A 101 3.02 -0.66 7.34
CA GLY A 101 3.79 -0.10 6.23
C GLY A 101 3.71 1.43 6.18
N GLY A 102 2.51 1.99 6.33
CA GLY A 102 2.29 3.43 6.36
C GLY A 102 2.99 4.13 7.53
N ALA A 103 2.92 3.55 8.73
CA ALA A 103 3.68 4.05 9.89
C ALA A 103 5.19 3.99 9.62
N GLY A 104 5.67 2.89 9.02
CA GLY A 104 7.06 2.75 8.58
C GLY A 104 7.49 3.81 7.56
N CYS A 105 6.63 4.16 6.60
CA CYS A 105 6.88 5.24 5.65
C CYS A 105 7.00 6.63 6.32
N VAL A 106 6.15 6.94 7.31
CA VAL A 106 6.23 8.21 8.05
C VAL A 106 7.53 8.28 8.84
N VAL A 107 7.91 7.18 9.51
CA VAL A 107 9.19 7.09 10.24
C VAL A 107 10.37 7.19 9.27
N ALA A 108 10.30 6.54 8.10
CA ALA A 108 11.32 6.62 7.06
C ALA A 108 11.53 8.06 6.57
N LEU A 109 10.43 8.77 6.29
CA LEU A 109 10.46 10.18 5.87
C LEU A 109 11.07 11.07 6.93
N GLY A 110 10.64 10.93 8.20
CA GLY A 110 11.24 11.68 9.31
C GLY A 110 12.74 11.41 9.45
N TRP A 111 13.16 10.16 9.28
CA TRP A 111 14.57 9.78 9.29
C TRP A 111 15.36 10.38 8.13
N LEU A 112 14.82 10.35 6.91
CA LEU A 112 15.46 10.92 5.72
C LEU A 112 15.60 12.44 5.82
N LEU A 113 14.59 13.13 6.38
CA LEU A 113 14.62 14.58 6.61
C LEU A 113 15.61 15.02 7.69
N VAL A 114 15.84 14.19 8.71
CA VAL A 114 16.84 14.48 9.76
C VAL A 114 18.27 14.20 9.29
N ARG A 115 18.44 13.32 8.30
CA ARG A 115 19.75 12.87 7.82
C ARG A 115 20.24 13.62 6.57
N GLY A 116 19.34 14.28 5.84
CA GLY A 116 19.66 15.20 4.74
C GLY A 116 20.01 16.58 5.26
#